data_AF-A0A2H9TPE3-F1
#
_entry.id   AF-A0A2H9TPE3-F1
#
_cell.length_a   1.000
_cell.length_b   1.000
_cell.length_c   1.000
_cell.angle_alpha   90.00
_cell.angle_beta   90.00
_cell.angle_gamma   90.00
#
_symmetry.space_group_name_H-M   'P 1'
#
loop_
_entity.id
_entity.type
_entity.pdbx_description
1 polymer ?
#
loop_
_entity_poly.entity_id
_entity_poly.type
_entity_poly.pdbx_seq_one_letter_code
_entity_poly.pdbx_strand_id
1 'polypeptide(L)'
;MNDEDNVSKERDGLTSRPHGRDGQELQSTHDDNEPEKMTMDDPAHRRSTLDSRREQSSFSYLKKRESERTMLYEQSVRDEGRLFEGISMTEAEQRRYASSTSILGAVEERKRLKQDSSNYLIPSEHANYELGPEAASATELDKQWDQTRMSGPGAPVKKALDGKGFLFDYSDISSAVKSTAAETFESSFVKTLRDETSKREHIQNTRQSLPVFSFRQEILDAIQNHQVLVLVGETGSGKTTQIPQYLIESGYTDGGKKIGCTQPRRVAAMSVAARVADEMRVRLGSEVGYSIRFEDCTSERTILKYMTDGMLLREFLTEPDLGSYSALIIDEAHERTLHTDILFGLVKDISRFRKDLKIIISSATLDADKFSDYFDGAPIFTGRLAG
;
A
#
# COMPACT_ATOMS: atom_id res chain seq x y z
N MET A 1 -51.49 33.65 -16.76
CA MET A 1 -51.72 33.17 -18.14
C MET A 1 -50.58 33.73 -18.96
N ASN A 2 -49.60 32.85 -19.22
CA ASN A 2 -48.51 32.93 -20.19
C ASN A 2 -47.42 34.00 -19.99
N ASP A 3 -46.45 33.61 -19.15
CA ASP A 3 -45.01 33.80 -19.39
C ASP A 3 -44.59 32.86 -20.53
N GLU A 4 -44.08 33.37 -21.67
CA GLU A 4 -43.24 32.58 -22.61
C GLU A 4 -42.47 33.39 -23.68
N ASP A 5 -42.61 34.72 -23.79
CA ASP A 5 -42.05 35.47 -24.94
C ASP A 5 -40.78 36.30 -24.68
N ASN A 6 -40.06 36.11 -23.56
CA ASN A 6 -38.92 36.99 -23.21
C ASN A 6 -37.54 36.31 -23.11
N VAL A 7 -37.35 35.13 -23.70
CA VAL A 7 -36.06 34.37 -23.61
C VAL A 7 -35.35 34.20 -24.96
N SER A 8 -35.90 34.73 -26.06
CA SER A 8 -35.40 34.49 -27.43
C SER A 8 -34.72 35.68 -28.10
N LYS A 9 -34.28 36.72 -27.36
CA LYS A 9 -33.59 37.90 -27.92
C LYS A 9 -32.17 38.21 -27.39
N GLU A 10 -31.59 37.37 -26.55
CA GLU A 10 -30.23 37.59 -26.00
C GLU A 10 -29.15 36.58 -26.47
N ARG A 11 -29.39 35.80 -27.53
CA ARG A 11 -28.41 34.78 -28.00
C ARG A 11 -27.69 35.06 -29.33
N ASP A 12 -28.00 36.13 -30.04
CA ASP A 12 -27.41 36.41 -31.37
C ASP A 12 -26.60 37.73 -31.41
N GLY A 13 -25.56 37.83 -30.57
CA GLY A 13 -24.78 39.08 -30.45
C GLY A 13 -23.29 38.93 -30.13
N LEU A 14 -22.66 37.77 -30.35
CA LEU A 14 -21.22 37.59 -30.10
C LEU A 14 -20.50 36.80 -31.21
N THR A 15 -20.59 37.30 -32.44
CA THR A 15 -19.69 36.91 -33.55
C THR A 15 -19.24 38.15 -34.34
N SER A 16 -18.37 38.97 -33.73
CA SER A 16 -17.58 39.96 -34.48
C SER A 16 -16.27 40.26 -33.75
N ARG A 17 -15.16 39.71 -34.27
CA ARG A 17 -13.78 40.10 -33.93
C ARG A 17 -13.50 41.53 -34.42
N PRO A 18 -12.55 42.22 -33.78
CA PRO A 18 -11.49 42.88 -34.54
C PRO A 18 -10.07 42.50 -34.07
N HIS A 19 -9.15 42.58 -35.02
CA HIS A 19 -7.71 42.35 -34.93
C HIS A 19 -6.96 43.38 -34.07
N GLY A 20 -5.86 42.96 -33.44
CA GLY A 20 -4.83 43.89 -32.94
C GLY A 20 -3.76 43.24 -32.05
N ARG A 21 -2.61 42.93 -32.67
CA ARG A 21 -1.21 42.93 -32.19
C ARG A 21 -0.90 42.55 -30.74
N ASP A 22 -0.06 41.53 -30.56
CA ASP A 22 1.35 41.74 -30.19
C ASP A 22 2.16 40.47 -30.49
N GLY A 23 3.26 40.66 -31.22
CA GLY A 23 4.20 39.62 -31.59
C GLY A 23 5.34 39.53 -30.59
N GLN A 24 5.71 38.31 -30.23
CA GLN A 24 7.09 37.97 -29.93
C GLN A 24 7.44 36.70 -30.71
N GLU A 25 8.36 36.88 -31.66
CA GLU A 25 8.99 35.85 -32.46
C GLU A 25 9.76 34.87 -31.57
N LEU A 26 9.49 33.58 -31.73
CA LEU A 26 10.47 32.53 -31.41
C LEU A 26 10.74 31.77 -32.71
N GLN A 27 12.01 31.83 -33.12
CA GLN A 27 12.53 31.36 -34.38
C GLN A 27 12.26 29.87 -34.61
N SER A 28 11.79 29.60 -35.83
CA SER A 28 11.65 28.28 -36.44
C SER A 28 13.01 27.65 -36.75
N THR A 29 13.22 26.40 -36.33
CA THR A 29 14.06 25.45 -37.05
C THR A 29 13.14 24.46 -37.75
N HIS A 30 12.98 24.64 -39.06
CA HIS A 30 12.39 23.63 -39.95
C HIS A 30 13.24 22.37 -39.91
N ASP A 31 12.60 21.24 -39.65
CA ASP A 31 13.06 19.94 -40.12
C ASP A 31 11.88 19.30 -40.86
N ASP A 32 11.99 19.29 -42.18
CA ASP A 32 10.97 18.84 -43.12
C ASP A 32 10.92 17.31 -43.13
N ASN A 33 9.93 16.74 -42.42
CA ASN A 33 9.39 15.40 -42.68
C ASN A 33 8.08 15.20 -41.89
N GLU A 34 7.00 15.90 -42.29
CA GLU A 34 5.64 15.52 -41.90
C GLU A 34 5.04 14.58 -42.96
N PRO A 35 4.56 13.37 -42.61
CA PRO A 35 3.69 12.62 -43.51
C PRO A 35 2.33 13.31 -43.61
N GLU A 36 1.80 13.31 -44.82
CA GLU A 36 0.57 13.96 -45.28
C GLU A 36 -0.55 14.03 -44.23
N LYS A 37 -1.09 15.24 -44.04
CA LYS A 37 -2.36 15.49 -43.35
C LYS A 37 -3.51 14.82 -44.11
N MET A 38 -3.71 13.53 -43.89
CA MET A 38 -4.94 12.81 -44.24
C MET A 38 -5.98 13.05 -43.14
N THR A 39 -7.03 13.77 -43.54
CA THR A 39 -8.36 13.99 -42.92
C THR A 39 -8.65 13.30 -41.58
N MET A 40 -8.83 14.09 -40.52
CA MET A 40 -9.25 13.67 -39.17
C MET A 40 -10.76 13.38 -39.02
N ASP A 41 -11.48 13.12 -40.10
CA ASP A 41 -12.96 13.07 -40.09
C ASP A 41 -13.57 11.67 -39.94
N ASP A 42 -12.77 10.60 -39.82
CA ASP A 42 -13.29 9.24 -39.63
C ASP A 42 -13.17 8.74 -38.16
N PRO A 43 -14.28 8.44 -37.45
CA PRO A 43 -14.26 7.99 -36.06
C PRO A 43 -13.56 6.64 -35.86
N ALA A 44 -13.48 5.77 -36.88
CA ALA A 44 -12.75 4.50 -36.78
C ALA A 44 -11.22 4.73 -36.74
N HIS A 45 -10.73 5.69 -37.52
CA HIS A 45 -9.31 6.01 -37.62
C HIS A 45 -8.79 6.72 -36.36
N ARG A 46 -9.65 7.51 -35.70
CA ARG A 46 -9.37 8.11 -34.37
C ARG A 46 -9.19 7.05 -33.27
N ARG A 47 -9.95 5.96 -33.32
CA ARG A 47 -9.84 4.87 -32.32
C ARG A 47 -8.54 4.09 -32.48
N SER A 48 -8.22 3.71 -33.72
CA SER A 48 -6.95 3.06 -34.09
C SER A 48 -5.72 3.89 -33.71
N THR A 49 -5.74 5.21 -33.97
CA THR A 49 -4.64 6.12 -33.63
C THR A 49 -4.53 6.39 -32.12
N LEU A 50 -5.63 6.37 -31.38
CA LEU A 50 -5.61 6.45 -29.92
C LEU A 50 -5.10 5.15 -29.28
N ASP A 51 -5.45 3.99 -29.83
CA ASP A 51 -5.00 2.70 -29.32
C ASP A 51 -3.50 2.49 -29.59
N SER A 52 -2.99 2.88 -30.76
CA SER A 52 -1.55 2.86 -31.03
C SER A 52 -0.76 3.84 -30.13
N ARG A 53 -1.31 5.02 -29.85
CA ARG A 53 -0.72 5.97 -28.88
C ARG A 53 -0.75 5.44 -27.44
N ARG A 54 -1.78 4.67 -27.05
CA ARG A 54 -1.87 4.01 -25.74
C ARG A 54 -0.85 2.89 -25.60
N GLU A 55 -0.64 2.10 -26.64
CA GLU A 55 0.39 1.05 -26.67
C GLU A 55 1.79 1.66 -26.56
N GLN A 56 2.08 2.72 -27.32
CA GLN A 56 3.34 3.47 -27.22
C GLN A 56 3.55 4.09 -25.82
N SER A 57 2.48 4.64 -25.22
CA SER A 57 2.52 5.15 -23.85
C SER A 57 2.74 4.02 -22.81
N SER A 58 2.15 2.85 -23.03
CA SER A 58 2.29 1.70 -22.13
C SER A 58 3.69 1.10 -22.21
N PHE A 59 4.24 1.00 -23.41
CA PHE A 59 5.59 0.51 -23.65
C PHE A 59 6.66 1.45 -23.06
N SER A 60 6.48 2.76 -23.23
CA SER A 60 7.38 3.77 -22.64
C SER A 60 7.32 3.76 -21.10
N TYR A 61 6.14 3.58 -20.51
CA TYR A 61 5.98 3.41 -19.06
C TYR A 61 6.67 2.14 -18.55
N LEU A 62 6.47 0.99 -19.22
CA LEU A 62 7.10 -0.28 -18.86
C LEU A 62 8.63 -0.20 -18.92
N LYS A 63 9.17 0.44 -19.96
CA LYS A 63 10.62 0.66 -20.11
C LYS A 63 11.18 1.54 -18.99
N LYS A 64 10.47 2.62 -18.64
CA LYS A 64 10.85 3.49 -17.52
C LYS A 64 10.81 2.75 -16.19
N ARG A 65 9.77 1.95 -15.94
CA ARG A 65 9.62 1.15 -14.72
C ARG A 65 10.66 0.04 -14.60
N GLU A 66 11.01 -0.62 -15.70
CA GLU A 66 12.12 -1.61 -15.75
C GLU A 66 13.42 -0.93 -15.32
N SER A 67 13.73 0.25 -15.88
CA SER A 67 14.95 1.00 -15.52
C SER A 67 14.98 1.46 -14.06
N GLU A 68 13.88 1.99 -13.53
CA GLU A 68 13.76 2.43 -12.14
C GLU A 68 13.91 1.26 -11.16
N ARG A 69 13.28 0.10 -11.45
CA ARG A 69 13.41 -1.09 -10.62
C ARG A 69 14.81 -1.66 -10.64
N THR A 70 15.47 -1.72 -11.80
CA THR A 70 16.85 -2.20 -11.87
C THR A 70 17.79 -1.30 -11.08
N MET A 71 17.63 0.02 -11.17
CA MET A 71 18.43 0.99 -10.40
C MET A 71 18.24 0.83 -8.88
N LEU A 72 16.99 0.70 -8.41
CA LEU A 72 16.69 0.47 -6.99
C LEU A 72 17.29 -0.86 -6.50
N TYR A 73 17.27 -1.89 -7.32
CA TYR A 73 17.82 -3.20 -6.99
C TYR A 73 19.36 -3.17 -6.93
N GLU A 74 20.01 -2.49 -7.89
CA GLU A 74 21.46 -2.23 -7.88
C GLU A 74 21.88 -1.48 -6.60
N GLN A 75 21.10 -0.48 -6.20
CA GLN A 75 21.35 0.28 -4.98
C GLN A 75 21.20 -0.58 -3.72
N SER A 76 20.15 -1.42 -3.65
CA SER A 76 19.93 -2.34 -2.53
C SER A 76 21.09 -3.32 -2.35
N VAL A 77 21.59 -3.92 -3.44
CA VAL A 77 22.72 -4.86 -3.39
C VAL A 77 24.01 -4.14 -2.98
N ARG A 78 24.22 -2.91 -3.47
CA ARG A 78 25.37 -2.08 -3.09
C ARG A 78 25.35 -1.70 -1.61
N ASP A 79 24.18 -1.32 -1.10
CA ASP A 79 24.01 -0.94 0.30
C ASP A 79 24.19 -2.17 1.20
N GLU A 80 23.64 -3.34 0.84
CA GLU A 80 23.90 -4.61 1.53
C GLU A 80 25.40 -4.96 1.55
N GLY A 81 26.09 -4.85 0.42
CA GLY A 81 27.54 -5.10 0.36
C GLY A 81 28.36 -4.19 1.28
N ARG A 82 27.94 -2.94 1.46
CA ARG A 82 28.58 -1.96 2.36
C ARG A 82 28.20 -2.17 3.83
N LEU A 83 26.94 -2.51 4.10
CA LEU A 83 26.40 -2.72 5.45
C LEU A 83 26.99 -3.96 6.12
N PHE A 84 27.32 -4.98 5.33
CA PHE A 84 27.82 -6.26 5.82
C PHE A 84 29.32 -6.49 5.57
N GLU A 85 30.05 -5.45 5.17
CA GLU A 85 31.50 -5.50 5.01
C GLU A 85 32.18 -5.70 6.39
N GLY A 86 32.77 -6.88 6.61
CA GLY A 86 33.47 -7.23 7.85
C GLY A 86 32.62 -7.87 8.95
N ILE A 87 31.35 -8.20 8.69
CA ILE A 87 30.46 -8.89 9.64
C ILE A 87 30.22 -10.33 9.15
N SER A 88 30.19 -11.31 10.07
CA SER A 88 29.85 -12.69 9.74
C SER A 88 28.36 -12.82 9.41
N MET A 89 28.04 -12.94 8.12
CA MET A 89 26.69 -13.15 7.61
C MET A 89 26.17 -14.55 7.93
N THR A 90 24.87 -14.66 8.26
CA THR A 90 24.23 -15.97 8.42
C THR A 90 24.11 -16.70 7.08
N GLU A 91 24.03 -18.04 7.07
CA GLU A 91 23.93 -18.82 5.83
C GLU A 91 22.72 -18.42 4.96
N ALA A 92 21.61 -18.02 5.58
CA ALA A 92 20.42 -17.57 4.87
C ALA A 92 20.65 -16.20 4.19
N GLU A 93 21.40 -15.31 4.82
CA GLU A 93 21.73 -13.99 4.27
C GLU A 93 22.78 -14.10 3.15
N GLN A 94 23.76 -15.00 3.28
CA GLN A 94 24.72 -15.29 2.21
C GLN A 94 24.03 -15.83 0.96
N ARG A 95 23.08 -16.76 1.11
CA ARG A 95 22.32 -17.30 -0.03
C ARG A 95 21.47 -16.22 -0.71
N ARG A 96 20.81 -15.37 0.08
CA ARG A 96 20.02 -14.25 -0.46
C ARG A 96 20.90 -13.25 -1.22
N TYR A 97 22.03 -12.85 -0.64
CA TYR A 97 22.97 -11.93 -1.28
C TYR A 97 23.52 -12.53 -2.58
N ALA A 98 23.87 -13.82 -2.58
CA ALA A 98 24.33 -14.54 -3.78
C ALA A 98 23.25 -14.65 -4.87
N SER A 99 21.99 -14.94 -4.49
CA SER A 99 20.87 -14.92 -5.43
C SER A 99 20.64 -13.53 -6.02
N SER A 100 20.69 -12.48 -5.19
CA SER A 100 20.52 -11.09 -5.62
C SER A 100 21.62 -10.63 -6.60
N THR A 101 22.88 -10.98 -6.33
CA THR A 101 24.00 -10.69 -7.25
C THR A 101 23.91 -11.49 -8.56
N SER A 102 23.50 -12.76 -8.50
CA SER A 102 23.30 -13.58 -9.71
C SER A 102 22.21 -13.01 -10.62
N ILE A 103 21.09 -12.56 -10.04
CA ILE A 103 20.00 -11.91 -10.78
C ILE A 103 20.49 -10.62 -11.45
N LEU A 104 21.29 -9.81 -10.75
CA LEU A 104 21.84 -8.58 -11.31
C LEU A 104 22.76 -8.87 -12.51
N GLY A 105 23.63 -9.88 -12.40
CA GLY A 105 24.47 -10.34 -13.50
C GLY A 105 23.67 -10.77 -14.73
N ALA A 106 22.58 -11.54 -14.53
CA ALA A 106 21.70 -11.96 -15.62
C ALA A 106 20.99 -10.76 -16.30
N VAL A 107 20.63 -9.72 -15.53
CA VAL A 107 20.03 -8.49 -16.05
C VAL A 107 21.05 -7.66 -16.86
N GLU A 108 22.29 -7.57 -16.40
CA GLU A 108 23.38 -6.89 -17.12
C GLU A 108 23.74 -7.62 -18.43
N GLU A 109 23.82 -8.95 -18.38
CA GLU A 109 24.05 -9.77 -19.57
C GLU A 109 22.93 -9.59 -20.61
N ARG A 110 21.67 -9.55 -20.15
CA ARG A 110 20.53 -9.24 -21.01
C ARG A 110 20.60 -7.82 -21.61
N LYS A 111 21.06 -6.82 -20.85
CA LYS A 111 21.28 -5.46 -21.38
C LYS A 111 22.37 -5.46 -22.46
N ARG A 112 23.45 -6.23 -22.25
CA ARG A 112 24.55 -6.37 -23.21
C ARG A 112 24.11 -7.08 -24.50
N LEU A 113 23.36 -8.19 -24.39
CA LEU A 113 22.81 -8.92 -25.53
C LEU A 113 21.81 -8.08 -26.36
N LYS A 114 21.04 -7.19 -25.72
CA LYS A 114 20.17 -6.21 -26.40
C LYS A 114 20.95 -5.12 -27.15
N GLN A 115 22.21 -4.87 -26.77
CA GLN A 115 23.06 -3.85 -27.38
C GLN A 115 23.76 -4.38 -28.64
N ASP A 116 24.07 -5.68 -28.68
CA ASP A 116 24.78 -6.35 -29.78
C ASP A 116 23.87 -6.98 -30.86
N SER A 117 22.53 -6.95 -30.72
CA SER A 117 21.63 -7.60 -31.68
C SER A 117 20.53 -6.68 -32.21
N SER A 118 20.64 -6.32 -33.49
CA SER A 118 19.54 -5.80 -34.33
C SER A 118 18.68 -6.93 -34.94
N ASN A 119 18.71 -8.12 -34.35
CA ASN A 119 17.87 -9.25 -34.78
C ASN A 119 17.24 -9.92 -33.54
N TYR A 120 15.92 -9.83 -33.47
CA TYR A 120 15.12 -10.56 -32.50
C TYR A 120 15.07 -12.03 -32.93
N LEU A 121 15.85 -12.91 -32.28
CA LEU A 121 15.75 -14.35 -32.52
C LEU A 121 14.73 -14.93 -31.54
N ILE A 122 13.58 -15.35 -32.06
CA ILE A 122 12.64 -16.22 -31.34
C ILE A 122 13.37 -17.56 -31.15
N PRO A 123 13.52 -18.08 -29.92
CA PRO A 123 14.04 -19.43 -29.73
C PRO A 123 13.13 -20.41 -30.46
N SER A 124 13.61 -20.99 -31.56
CA SER A 124 12.90 -22.06 -32.27
C SER A 124 12.76 -23.26 -31.35
N GLU A 125 11.59 -23.90 -31.36
CA GLU A 125 11.19 -25.08 -30.55
C GLU A 125 12.11 -26.33 -30.65
N HIS A 126 13.26 -26.25 -31.31
CA HIS A 126 14.23 -27.33 -31.46
C HIS A 126 15.66 -26.86 -31.13
N ALA A 127 15.87 -26.36 -29.91
CA ALA A 127 17.20 -26.39 -29.31
C ALA A 127 17.24 -27.58 -28.34
N ASN A 128 17.82 -28.70 -28.79
CA ASN A 128 18.15 -29.82 -27.92
C ASN A 128 19.17 -29.35 -26.88
N TYR A 129 18.69 -28.95 -25.70
CA TYR A 129 19.50 -28.93 -24.51
C TYR A 129 19.61 -30.36 -24.02
N GLU A 130 20.76 -31.01 -24.25
CA GLU A 130 21.11 -32.18 -23.47
C GLU A 130 21.29 -31.74 -22.02
N LEU A 131 20.31 -32.10 -21.20
CA LEU A 131 20.36 -31.95 -19.75
C LEU A 131 21.52 -32.80 -19.22
N GLY A 132 22.48 -32.15 -18.57
CA GLY A 132 23.50 -32.84 -17.79
C GLY A 132 22.86 -33.69 -16.68
N PRO A 133 23.56 -34.71 -16.17
CA PRO A 133 22.99 -35.74 -15.30
C PRO A 133 22.53 -35.25 -13.91
N GLU A 134 22.64 -33.97 -13.59
CA GLU A 134 22.23 -33.42 -12.30
C GLU A 134 20.77 -32.92 -12.25
N ALA A 135 20.05 -32.91 -13.39
CA ALA A 135 18.65 -32.49 -13.43
C ALA A 135 17.64 -33.56 -12.97
N ALA A 136 18.10 -34.73 -12.51
CA ALA A 136 17.23 -35.84 -12.08
C ALA A 136 16.86 -35.86 -10.59
N SER A 137 17.46 -35.00 -9.73
CA SER A 137 17.26 -35.07 -8.27
C SER A 137 16.05 -34.29 -7.74
N ALA A 138 15.43 -33.45 -8.57
CA ALA A 138 14.30 -32.60 -8.15
C ALA A 138 13.03 -33.40 -7.82
N THR A 139 12.87 -34.61 -8.37
CA THR A 139 11.69 -35.46 -8.13
C THR A 139 11.80 -36.31 -6.88
N GLU A 140 13.00 -36.46 -6.31
CA GLU A 140 13.26 -37.33 -5.15
C GLU A 140 13.20 -36.54 -3.84
N LEU A 141 13.68 -35.29 -3.87
CA LEU A 141 13.50 -34.33 -2.79
C LEU A 141 12.02 -33.99 -2.58
N ASP A 142 11.24 -33.80 -3.65
CA ASP A 142 9.81 -33.47 -3.54
C ASP A 142 9.00 -34.60 -2.89
N LYS A 143 9.34 -35.86 -3.21
CA LYS A 143 8.75 -37.06 -2.58
C LYS A 143 9.11 -37.21 -1.10
N GLN A 144 10.29 -36.74 -0.70
CA GLN A 144 10.77 -36.78 0.68
C GLN A 144 10.11 -35.69 1.54
N TRP A 145 9.77 -34.55 0.93
CA TRP A 145 9.02 -33.46 1.56
C TRP A 145 7.55 -33.82 1.80
N ASP A 146 6.92 -34.58 0.90
CA ASP A 146 5.54 -35.07 1.07
C ASP A 146 5.41 -36.20 2.11
N GLN A 147 6.40 -37.08 2.22
CA GLN A 147 6.40 -38.17 3.22
C GLN A 147 6.46 -37.66 4.66
N THR A 148 7.07 -36.49 4.89
CA THR A 148 7.28 -35.92 6.23
C THR A 148 6.01 -35.24 6.78
N ARG A 149 4.96 -35.07 5.95
CA ARG A 149 3.69 -34.46 6.37
C ARG A 149 2.57 -35.46 6.70
N MET A 150 2.71 -36.72 6.32
CA MET A 150 1.64 -37.72 6.49
C MET A 150 1.80 -38.62 7.73
N SER A 151 2.72 -38.30 8.64
CA SER A 151 2.93 -39.01 9.90
C SER A 151 2.84 -38.08 11.12
N GLY A 152 1.64 -37.85 11.63
CA GLY A 152 1.42 -37.51 13.05
C GLY A 152 0.92 -38.75 13.81
N PRO A 153 0.74 -38.74 15.16
CA PRO A 153 0.97 -37.70 16.16
C PRO A 153 1.66 -38.19 17.48
N GLY A 154 2.04 -37.28 18.40
CA GLY A 154 2.39 -37.68 19.78
C GLY A 154 3.00 -36.59 20.69
N ALA A 155 2.16 -35.90 21.46
CA ALA A 155 2.53 -35.04 22.60
C ALA A 155 3.06 -35.89 23.80
N PRO A 156 3.46 -35.36 24.99
CA PRO A 156 3.43 -33.97 25.50
C PRO A 156 4.71 -33.54 26.28
N VAL A 157 4.87 -32.25 26.66
CA VAL A 157 5.21 -31.81 28.04
C VAL A 157 4.93 -30.31 28.23
N LYS A 158 4.35 -30.05 29.40
CA LYS A 158 3.79 -28.84 30.01
C LYS A 158 4.78 -27.72 30.39
N LYS A 159 4.18 -26.53 30.50
CA LYS A 159 4.22 -25.50 31.58
C LYS A 159 5.19 -24.30 31.46
N ALA A 160 4.52 -23.15 31.26
CA ALA A 160 4.54 -21.93 32.07
C ALA A 160 5.84 -21.11 32.20
N LEU A 161 5.78 -19.88 31.68
CA LEU A 161 6.38 -18.63 32.20
C LEU A 161 5.77 -17.51 31.34
N ASP A 162 4.60 -17.02 31.73
CA ASP A 162 4.38 -15.83 32.56
C ASP A 162 4.70 -14.53 31.81
N GLY A 163 3.67 -13.67 31.75
CA GLY A 163 3.65 -12.49 30.91
C GLY A 163 4.71 -11.47 31.32
N LYS A 164 5.42 -10.96 30.32
CA LYS A 164 5.95 -9.60 30.21
C LYS A 164 6.46 -9.42 28.79
N GLY A 165 5.79 -8.55 28.04
CA GLY A 165 6.31 -8.07 26.76
C GLY A 165 7.70 -7.48 26.98
N PHE A 166 8.65 -7.85 26.13
CA PHE A 166 9.94 -7.20 26.07
C PHE A 166 9.74 -5.79 25.49
N LEU A 167 9.34 -4.86 26.36
CA LEU A 167 9.67 -3.46 26.19
C LEU A 167 11.17 -3.37 26.48
N PHE A 168 11.99 -3.33 25.44
CA PHE A 168 13.41 -3.08 25.59
C PHE A 168 13.59 -1.65 26.16
N ASP A 169 13.79 -1.55 27.46
CA ASP A 169 14.25 -0.32 28.10
C ASP A 169 15.77 -0.22 27.88
N TYR A 170 16.16 0.76 27.07
CA TYR A 170 17.53 0.95 26.60
C TYR A 170 18.32 1.94 27.47
N SER A 171 17.90 2.19 28.72
CA SER A 171 18.67 3.02 29.66
C SER A 171 20.06 2.43 30.01
N ASP A 172 20.20 1.11 29.92
CA ASP A 172 21.34 0.39 30.50
C ASP A 172 22.53 0.22 29.56
N ILE A 173 22.36 0.45 28.25
CA ILE A 173 23.46 0.34 27.27
C ILE A 173 24.46 1.49 27.38
N SER A 174 24.07 2.61 28.01
CA SER A 174 24.97 3.74 28.23
C SER A 174 26.15 3.42 29.17
N SER A 175 26.02 2.39 30.00
CA SER A 175 27.01 2.02 31.01
C SER A 175 28.05 1.01 30.50
N ALA A 176 27.68 0.13 29.57
CA ALA A 176 28.52 -0.98 29.10
C ALA A 176 29.48 -0.60 27.96
N VAL A 177 29.24 0.50 27.25
CA VAL A 177 30.05 0.90 26.07
C VAL A 177 31.28 1.75 26.44
N LYS A 178 31.42 2.17 27.72
CA LYS A 178 32.52 3.05 28.17
C LYS A 178 33.91 2.40 28.21
N SER A 179 34.03 1.11 27.91
CA SER A 179 35.30 0.39 28.07
C SER A 179 35.66 -0.44 26.84
N THR A 180 35.87 0.19 25.69
CA THR A 180 37.02 -0.11 24.78
C THR A 180 36.93 0.70 23.47
N ALA A 181 37.96 1.52 23.22
CA ALA A 181 38.41 2.02 21.91
C ALA A 181 37.35 2.59 20.92
N ALA A 182 36.60 3.62 21.32
CA ALA A 182 35.36 4.00 20.61
C ALA A 182 35.23 5.45 20.10
N GLU A 183 36.27 6.29 20.00
CA GLU A 183 36.04 7.73 19.73
C GLU A 183 35.46 8.06 18.34
N THR A 184 35.81 7.33 17.28
CA THR A 184 35.34 7.61 15.91
C THR A 184 34.02 6.90 15.58
N PHE A 185 33.79 5.71 16.15
CA PHE A 185 32.57 4.92 15.93
C PHE A 185 31.42 5.41 16.82
N GLU A 186 31.71 5.96 18.00
CA GLU A 186 30.71 6.65 18.83
C GLU A 186 30.06 7.81 18.10
N SER A 187 30.81 8.61 17.33
CA SER A 187 30.26 9.83 16.73
C SER A 187 29.16 9.56 15.70
N SER A 188 29.34 8.58 14.80
CA SER A 188 28.34 8.24 13.77
C SER A 188 27.15 7.47 14.36
N PHE A 189 27.41 6.56 15.29
CA PHE A 189 26.37 5.77 15.95
C PHE A 189 25.52 6.63 16.89
N VAL A 190 26.14 7.47 17.74
CA VAL A 190 25.44 8.41 18.62
C VAL A 190 24.68 9.47 17.81
N LYS A 191 25.22 9.92 16.66
CA LYS A 191 24.49 10.83 15.78
C LYS A 191 23.24 10.17 15.18
N THR A 192 23.36 8.94 14.69
CA THR A 192 22.23 8.19 14.12
C THR A 192 21.16 7.93 15.19
N LEU A 193 21.57 7.55 16.40
CA LEU A 193 20.67 7.37 17.54
C LEU A 193 19.96 8.67 17.93
N ARG A 194 20.68 9.81 17.96
CA ARG A 194 20.09 11.13 18.24
C ARG A 194 19.09 11.57 17.18
N ASP A 195 19.42 11.32 15.91
CA ASP A 195 18.53 11.64 14.78
C ASP A 195 17.27 10.76 14.84
N GLU A 196 17.40 9.48 15.20
CA GLU A 196 16.26 8.59 15.43
C GLU A 196 15.41 9.03 16.62
N THR A 197 15.99 9.35 17.78
CA THR A 197 15.23 9.82 18.94
C THR A 197 14.51 11.13 18.65
N SER A 198 15.15 12.06 17.95
CA SER A 198 14.54 13.34 17.57
C SER A 198 13.35 13.12 16.61
N LYS A 199 13.50 12.22 15.63
CA LYS A 199 12.40 11.81 14.75
C LYS A 199 11.26 11.15 15.54
N ARG A 200 11.57 10.30 16.52
CA ARG A 200 10.59 9.63 17.38
C ARG A 200 9.76 10.63 18.18
N GLU A 201 10.41 11.58 18.84
CA GLU A 201 9.74 12.64 19.60
C GLU A 201 8.86 13.49 18.68
N HIS A 202 9.37 13.87 17.50
CA HIS A 202 8.59 14.64 16.54
C HIS A 202 7.33 13.90 16.07
N ILE A 203 7.44 12.62 15.71
CA ILE A 203 6.30 11.82 15.27
C ILE A 203 5.28 11.68 16.40
N GLN A 204 5.72 11.41 17.62
CA GLN A 204 4.84 11.27 18.78
C GLN A 204 4.12 12.59 19.12
N ASN A 205 4.84 13.71 19.10
CA ASN A 205 4.26 15.04 19.30
C ASN A 205 3.23 15.37 18.21
N THR A 206 3.50 14.97 16.96
CA THR A 206 2.56 15.14 15.84
C THR A 206 1.30 14.30 16.05
N ARG A 207 1.42 13.06 16.55
CA ARG A 207 0.25 12.21 16.83
C ARG A 207 -0.62 12.79 17.94
N GLN A 208 0.00 13.38 18.97
CA GLN A 208 -0.71 14.00 20.10
C GLN A 208 -1.39 15.33 19.73
N SER A 209 -0.90 16.04 18.70
CA SER A 209 -1.51 17.28 18.22
C SER A 209 -2.70 17.06 17.29
N LEU A 210 -2.94 15.83 16.82
CA LEU A 210 -4.08 15.52 15.94
C LEU A 210 -5.40 15.64 16.71
N PRO A 211 -6.45 16.24 16.11
CA PRO A 211 -7.75 16.41 16.76
C PRO A 211 -8.37 15.11 17.29
N VAL A 212 -8.15 13.97 16.61
CA VAL A 212 -8.69 12.67 17.05
C VAL A 212 -8.11 12.19 18.38
N PHE A 213 -6.92 12.69 18.79
CA PHE A 213 -6.25 12.25 20.01
C PHE A 213 -7.03 12.62 21.28
N SER A 214 -7.64 13.81 21.33
CA SER A 214 -8.43 14.24 22.50
C SER A 214 -9.66 13.36 22.72
N PHE A 215 -10.19 12.76 21.65
CA PHE A 215 -11.38 11.91 21.68
C PHE A 215 -11.06 10.42 21.71
N ARG A 216 -9.78 10.04 21.90
CA ARG A 216 -9.33 8.64 21.84
C ARG A 216 -10.17 7.71 22.73
N GLN A 217 -10.35 8.09 24.00
CA GLN A 217 -11.06 7.23 24.96
C GLN A 217 -12.55 7.11 24.61
N GLU A 218 -13.19 8.23 24.29
CA GLU A 218 -14.61 8.25 23.90
C GLU A 218 -14.87 7.41 22.64
N ILE A 219 -13.97 7.45 21.65
CA ILE A 219 -14.04 6.63 20.45
C ILE A 219 -13.91 5.15 20.81
N LEU A 220 -12.93 4.78 21.64
CA LEU A 220 -12.73 3.39 22.06
C LEU A 220 -13.94 2.84 22.85
N ASP A 221 -14.48 3.63 23.77
CA ASP A 221 -15.68 3.28 24.54
C ASP A 221 -16.89 3.11 23.60
N ALA A 222 -17.05 3.99 22.61
CA ALA A 222 -18.10 3.88 21.61
C ALA A 222 -17.97 2.62 20.75
N ILE A 223 -16.75 2.28 20.30
CA ILE A 223 -16.48 1.07 19.53
C ILE A 223 -16.70 -0.19 20.38
N GLN A 224 -16.37 -0.15 21.67
CA GLN A 224 -16.61 -1.28 22.57
C GLN A 224 -18.11 -1.54 22.73
N ASN A 225 -18.90 -0.48 22.97
CA ASN A 225 -20.33 -0.57 23.26
C ASN A 225 -21.21 -0.84 22.03
N HIS A 226 -20.74 -0.51 20.82
CA HIS A 226 -21.53 -0.63 19.60
C HIS A 226 -20.84 -1.53 18.58
N GLN A 227 -21.62 -2.35 17.87
CA GLN A 227 -21.05 -3.21 16.81
C GLN A 227 -20.67 -2.38 15.57
N VAL A 228 -21.53 -1.44 15.20
CA VAL A 228 -21.32 -0.50 14.09
C VAL A 228 -21.23 0.91 14.65
N LEU A 229 -20.24 1.68 14.22
CA LEU A 229 -20.06 3.08 14.61
C LEU A 229 -19.82 3.93 13.36
N VAL A 230 -20.59 5.02 13.21
CA VAL A 230 -20.34 6.03 12.17
C VAL A 230 -19.49 7.13 12.78
N LEU A 231 -18.28 7.34 12.27
CA LEU A 231 -17.35 8.33 12.77
C LEU A 231 -17.22 9.48 11.76
N VAL A 232 -17.51 10.69 12.23
CA VAL A 232 -17.50 11.92 11.44
C VAL A 232 -16.39 12.84 11.93
N GLY A 233 -15.53 13.24 11.03
CA GLY A 233 -14.52 14.27 11.31
C GLY A 233 -13.88 14.78 10.04
N GLU A 234 -13.37 16.01 10.07
CA GLU A 234 -12.78 16.66 8.90
C GLU A 234 -11.53 15.91 8.37
N THR A 235 -11.23 16.07 7.09
CA THR A 235 -10.01 15.50 6.50
C THR A 235 -8.78 16.07 7.21
N GLY A 236 -7.79 15.22 7.50
CA GLY A 236 -6.61 15.64 8.28
C GLY A 236 -6.79 15.57 9.80
N SER A 237 -7.97 15.22 10.32
CA SER A 237 -8.17 15.03 11.77
C SER A 237 -7.44 13.82 12.37
N GLY A 238 -6.89 12.94 11.53
CA GLY A 238 -6.13 11.76 11.94
C GLY A 238 -6.91 10.44 12.00
N LYS A 239 -8.17 10.40 11.54
CA LYS A 239 -9.03 9.19 11.54
C LYS A 239 -8.32 7.96 10.96
N THR A 240 -7.89 8.09 9.72
CA THR A 240 -7.32 7.02 8.91
C THR A 240 -6.03 6.44 9.49
N THR A 241 -5.20 7.27 10.12
CA THR A 241 -3.91 6.84 10.69
C THR A 241 -4.05 6.36 12.13
N GLN A 242 -4.83 7.05 12.97
CA GLN A 242 -4.83 6.82 14.42
C GLN A 242 -5.89 5.81 14.88
N ILE A 243 -7.10 5.78 14.30
CA ILE A 243 -8.15 4.84 14.74
C ILE A 243 -7.69 3.38 14.67
N PRO A 244 -7.08 2.91 13.57
CA PRO A 244 -6.58 1.54 13.52
C PRO A 244 -5.52 1.28 14.60
N GLN A 245 -4.64 2.23 14.88
CA GLN A 245 -3.63 2.10 15.94
C GLN A 245 -4.27 1.99 17.33
N TYR A 246 -5.32 2.78 17.63
CA TYR A 246 -6.03 2.68 18.90
C TYR A 246 -6.69 1.32 19.10
N LEU A 247 -7.21 0.71 18.03
CA LEU A 247 -7.78 -0.64 18.07
C LEU A 247 -6.70 -1.69 18.34
N ILE A 248 -5.53 -1.59 17.70
CA ILE A 248 -4.39 -2.47 17.97
C ILE A 248 -3.98 -2.36 19.44
N GLU A 249 -3.80 -1.12 19.93
CA GLU A 249 -3.43 -0.83 21.31
C GLU A 249 -4.49 -1.34 22.33
N SER A 250 -5.73 -1.55 21.89
CA SER A 250 -6.84 -2.06 22.71
C SER A 250 -7.07 -3.58 22.57
N GLY A 251 -6.18 -4.30 21.91
CA GLY A 251 -6.21 -5.77 21.82
C GLY A 251 -7.12 -6.34 20.72
N TYR A 252 -7.62 -5.52 19.78
CA TYR A 252 -8.44 -6.04 18.68
C TYR A 252 -7.67 -6.97 17.74
N THR A 253 -6.34 -6.95 17.74
CA THR A 253 -5.50 -7.86 16.95
C THR A 253 -5.08 -9.13 17.71
N ASP A 254 -5.57 -9.31 18.94
CA ASP A 254 -5.24 -10.48 19.75
C ASP A 254 -5.78 -11.77 19.13
N GLY A 255 -5.12 -12.91 19.42
CA GLY A 255 -5.51 -14.20 18.87
C GLY A 255 -5.28 -14.35 17.36
N GLY A 256 -4.41 -13.52 16.77
CA GLY A 256 -4.06 -13.58 15.34
C GLY A 256 -5.09 -12.92 14.43
N LYS A 257 -5.99 -12.10 14.97
CA LYS A 257 -6.97 -11.32 14.19
C LYS A 257 -6.32 -10.10 13.54
N LYS A 258 -6.93 -9.65 12.45
CA LYS A 258 -6.50 -8.49 11.66
C LYS A 258 -7.51 -7.36 11.76
N ILE A 259 -7.02 -6.15 11.54
CA ILE A 259 -7.82 -4.96 11.30
C ILE A 259 -7.68 -4.60 9.82
N GLY A 260 -8.82 -4.51 9.13
CA GLY A 260 -8.89 -4.08 7.75
C GLY A 260 -9.29 -2.61 7.68
N CYS A 261 -8.57 -1.80 6.93
CA CYS A 261 -8.95 -0.41 6.65
C CYS A 261 -9.04 -0.20 5.14
N THR A 262 -10.23 0.08 4.63
CA THR A 262 -10.43 0.32 3.20
C THR A 262 -10.16 1.77 2.85
N GLN A 263 -9.70 2.00 1.63
CA GLN A 263 -9.48 3.30 1.03
C GLN A 263 -9.96 3.27 -0.43
N PRO A 264 -10.75 4.25 -0.89
CA PRO A 264 -11.20 4.28 -2.28
C PRO A 264 -10.03 4.49 -3.25
N ARG A 265 -8.96 5.16 -2.80
CA ARG A 265 -7.80 5.52 -3.64
C ARG A 265 -6.59 4.64 -3.34
N ARG A 266 -6.00 4.07 -4.41
CA ARG A 266 -4.77 3.26 -4.34
C ARG A 266 -3.61 4.00 -3.67
N VAL A 267 -3.37 5.25 -4.07
CA VAL A 267 -2.27 6.05 -3.53
C VAL A 267 -2.46 6.30 -2.04
N ALA A 268 -3.70 6.53 -1.59
CA ALA A 268 -4.00 6.73 -0.17
C ALA A 268 -3.71 5.45 0.66
N ALA A 269 -4.13 4.28 0.18
CA ALA A 269 -3.85 3.01 0.85
C ALA A 269 -2.34 2.79 1.06
N MET A 270 -1.53 3.04 0.02
CA MET A 270 -0.07 2.89 0.09
C MET A 270 0.58 3.92 1.02
N SER A 271 0.24 5.21 0.86
CA SER A 271 0.87 6.29 1.62
C SER A 271 0.52 6.23 3.11
N VAL A 272 -0.73 5.90 3.42
CA VAL A 272 -1.18 5.73 4.82
C VAL A 272 -0.51 4.53 5.44
N ALA A 273 -0.44 3.38 4.76
CA ALA A 273 0.22 2.20 5.30
C ALA A 273 1.71 2.46 5.59
N ALA A 274 2.41 3.12 4.67
CA ALA A 274 3.81 3.52 4.89
C ALA A 274 3.93 4.46 6.10
N ARG A 275 3.07 5.48 6.18
CA ARG A 275 3.06 6.42 7.30
C ARG A 275 2.81 5.73 8.64
N VAL A 276 1.86 4.79 8.69
CA VAL A 276 1.50 4.09 9.94
C VAL A 276 2.55 3.05 10.32
N ALA A 277 3.21 2.43 9.34
CA ALA A 277 4.37 1.58 9.59
C ALA A 277 5.51 2.38 10.27
N ASP A 278 5.77 3.61 9.80
CA ASP A 278 6.74 4.52 10.43
C ASP A 278 6.30 4.92 11.86
N GLU A 279 5.02 5.25 12.05
CA GLU A 279 4.47 5.62 13.36
C GLU A 279 4.53 4.48 14.39
N MET A 280 4.32 3.23 13.93
CA MET A 280 4.39 2.02 14.75
C MET A 280 5.81 1.43 14.85
N ARG A 281 6.79 1.99 14.12
CA ARG A 281 8.18 1.52 14.04
C ARG A 281 8.31 0.07 13.55
N VAL A 282 7.50 -0.28 12.56
CA VAL A 282 7.51 -1.60 11.94
C VAL A 282 7.88 -1.47 10.47
N ARG A 283 8.41 -2.55 9.90
CA ARG A 283 8.68 -2.59 8.47
C ARG A 283 7.36 -2.71 7.70
N LEU A 284 7.15 -1.85 6.71
CA LEU A 284 6.01 -1.97 5.80
C LEU A 284 5.98 -3.36 5.15
N GLY A 285 4.82 -4.01 5.21
CA GLY A 285 4.58 -5.39 4.77
C GLY A 285 4.75 -6.44 5.87
N SER A 286 5.27 -6.08 7.04
CA SER A 286 5.30 -6.93 8.24
C SER A 286 3.99 -6.76 9.02
N GLU A 287 3.99 -6.08 10.15
CA GLU A 287 2.81 -5.88 11.02
C GLU A 287 1.78 -4.93 10.40
N VAL A 288 2.24 -3.91 9.67
CA VAL A 288 1.42 -2.98 8.89
C VAL A 288 1.70 -3.22 7.41
N GLY A 289 0.65 -3.46 6.62
CA GLY A 289 0.77 -3.73 5.20
C GLY A 289 -0.35 -3.10 4.38
N TYR A 290 -0.24 -3.21 3.07
CA TYR A 290 -1.32 -2.81 2.17
C TYR A 290 -1.58 -3.81 1.04
N SER A 291 -2.80 -3.84 0.53
CA SER A 291 -3.20 -4.69 -0.59
C SER A 291 -4.00 -3.88 -1.61
N ILE A 292 -3.45 -3.74 -2.81
CA ILE A 292 -4.08 -3.05 -3.94
C ILE A 292 -4.08 -3.96 -5.17
N ARG A 293 -4.84 -3.59 -6.20
CA ARG A 293 -4.84 -4.36 -7.43
C ARG A 293 -3.42 -4.43 -8.02
N PHE A 294 -2.95 -5.65 -8.27
CA PHE A 294 -1.63 -6.00 -8.83
C PHE A 294 -0.44 -5.79 -7.90
N GLU A 295 -0.65 -5.44 -6.64
CA GLU A 295 0.43 -5.26 -5.67
C GLU A 295 -0.07 -5.56 -4.26
N ASP A 296 0.51 -6.57 -3.64
CA ASP A 296 0.21 -6.99 -2.28
C ASP A 296 1.48 -6.91 -1.44
N CYS A 297 1.48 -5.99 -0.48
CA CYS A 297 2.56 -5.75 0.46
C CYS A 297 2.08 -6.15 1.85
N THR A 298 1.83 -7.44 2.03
CA THR A 298 1.40 -8.06 3.29
C THR A 298 2.17 -9.35 3.56
N SER A 299 2.14 -9.83 4.79
CA SER A 299 2.73 -11.10 5.22
C SER A 299 1.83 -11.79 6.25
N GLU A 300 2.20 -12.98 6.69
CA GLU A 300 1.49 -13.69 7.77
C GLU A 300 1.48 -12.91 9.09
N ARG A 301 2.44 -11.99 9.28
CA ARG A 301 2.53 -11.12 10.46
C ARG A 301 1.65 -9.87 10.37
N THR A 302 1.03 -9.60 9.23
CA THR A 302 0.24 -8.39 9.03
C THR A 302 -1.02 -8.42 9.89
N ILE A 303 -1.06 -7.53 10.88
CA ILE A 303 -2.19 -7.31 11.78
C ILE A 303 -3.02 -6.10 11.38
N LEU A 304 -2.43 -5.13 10.67
CA LEU A 304 -3.14 -3.99 10.10
C LEU A 304 -2.95 -3.96 8.58
N LYS A 305 -4.06 -4.14 7.86
CA LYS A 305 -4.07 -4.20 6.40
C LYS A 305 -4.87 -3.02 5.84
N TYR A 306 -4.17 -2.08 5.20
CA TYR A 306 -4.82 -1.08 4.36
C TYR A 306 -5.11 -1.67 3.00
N MET A 307 -6.29 -1.45 2.43
CA MET A 307 -6.60 -2.01 1.14
C MET A 307 -7.55 -1.14 0.35
N THR A 308 -7.56 -1.29 -0.97
CA THR A 308 -8.64 -0.68 -1.74
C THR A 308 -9.95 -1.41 -1.53
N ASP A 309 -11.07 -0.69 -1.63
CA ASP A 309 -12.42 -1.25 -1.53
C ASP A 309 -12.61 -2.50 -2.42
N GLY A 310 -12.12 -2.44 -3.66
CA GLY A 310 -12.18 -3.57 -4.59
C GLY A 310 -11.34 -4.80 -4.18
N MET A 311 -10.30 -4.62 -3.35
CA MET A 311 -9.53 -5.74 -2.81
C MET A 311 -10.26 -6.42 -1.66
N LEU A 312 -10.96 -5.67 -0.80
CA LEU A 312 -11.83 -6.26 0.21
C LEU A 312 -13.01 -7.01 -0.43
N LEU A 313 -13.62 -6.46 -1.48
CA LEU A 313 -14.65 -7.17 -2.26
C LEU A 313 -14.16 -8.50 -2.83
N ARG A 314 -12.89 -8.55 -3.27
CA ARG A 314 -12.29 -9.81 -3.72
C ARG A 314 -12.07 -10.77 -2.56
N GLU A 315 -11.70 -10.27 -1.39
CA GLU A 315 -11.49 -11.08 -0.20
C GLU A 315 -12.78 -11.73 0.28
N PHE A 316 -13.94 -11.07 0.13
CA PHE A 316 -15.26 -11.69 0.36
C PHE A 316 -15.53 -12.92 -0.52
N LEU A 317 -14.88 -13.06 -1.69
CA LEU A 317 -15.04 -14.24 -2.54
C LEU A 317 -14.27 -15.45 -1.99
N THR A 318 -13.17 -15.21 -1.28
CA THR A 318 -12.31 -16.25 -0.70
C THR A 318 -12.67 -16.56 0.75
N GLU A 319 -13.06 -15.54 1.50
CA GLU A 319 -13.40 -15.60 2.92
C GLU A 319 -14.71 -14.83 3.18
N PRO A 320 -15.88 -15.45 2.88
CA PRO A 320 -17.16 -14.77 2.94
C PRO A 320 -17.58 -14.30 4.34
N ASP A 321 -17.02 -14.89 5.40
CA ASP A 321 -17.31 -14.55 6.80
C ASP A 321 -16.30 -13.55 7.40
N LEU A 322 -15.25 -13.19 6.64
CA LEU A 322 -14.10 -12.40 7.09
C LEU A 322 -13.57 -12.85 8.45
N GLY A 323 -13.52 -14.16 8.70
CA GLY A 323 -13.09 -14.76 9.97
C GLY A 323 -11.76 -14.21 10.50
N SER A 324 -10.84 -13.84 9.61
CA SER A 324 -9.53 -13.27 9.91
C SER A 324 -9.59 -11.87 10.54
N TYR A 325 -10.69 -11.13 10.33
CA TYR A 325 -10.83 -9.75 10.79
C TYR A 325 -11.62 -9.65 12.10
N SER A 326 -11.14 -8.83 13.03
CA SER A 326 -11.87 -8.45 14.25
C SER A 326 -12.53 -7.08 14.13
N ALA A 327 -11.94 -6.20 13.34
CA ALA A 327 -12.48 -4.89 13.03
C ALA A 327 -12.27 -4.53 11.55
N LEU A 328 -13.28 -3.87 10.98
CA LEU A 328 -13.24 -3.36 9.63
C LEU A 328 -13.56 -1.86 9.66
N ILE A 329 -12.67 -1.07 9.08
CA ILE A 329 -12.82 0.38 8.94
C ILE A 329 -13.09 0.66 7.46
N ILE A 330 -14.28 1.15 7.14
CA ILE A 330 -14.64 1.61 5.81
C ILE A 330 -14.44 3.11 5.80
N ASP A 331 -13.27 3.55 5.32
CA ASP A 331 -12.87 4.94 5.35
C ASP A 331 -13.27 5.69 4.07
N GLU A 332 -13.32 7.03 4.17
CA GLU A 332 -13.70 7.91 3.07
C GLU A 332 -15.06 7.51 2.43
N ALA A 333 -15.99 7.02 3.26
CA ALA A 333 -17.32 6.54 2.84
C ALA A 333 -18.14 7.58 2.04
N HIS A 334 -17.79 8.85 2.18
CA HIS A 334 -18.38 9.97 1.46
C HIS A 334 -17.98 10.05 -0.02
N GLU A 335 -16.93 9.35 -0.47
CA GLU A 335 -16.61 9.29 -1.90
C GLU A 335 -17.65 8.50 -2.71
N ARG A 336 -18.50 7.70 -2.04
CA ARG A 336 -19.64 6.97 -2.63
C ARG A 336 -19.25 6.21 -3.91
N THR A 337 -18.12 5.49 -3.85
CA THR A 337 -17.71 4.67 -4.99
C THR A 337 -18.62 3.44 -5.11
N LEU A 338 -18.76 2.91 -6.33
CA LEU A 338 -19.54 1.69 -6.58
C LEU A 338 -19.06 0.52 -5.69
N HIS A 339 -17.75 0.39 -5.50
CA HIS A 339 -17.20 -0.68 -4.68
C HIS A 339 -17.57 -0.50 -3.21
N THR A 340 -17.52 0.73 -2.68
CA THR A 340 -17.91 1.06 -1.31
C THR A 340 -19.39 0.76 -1.06
N ASP A 341 -20.28 1.11 -1.98
CA ASP A 341 -21.72 0.87 -1.85
C ASP A 341 -22.04 -0.64 -1.85
N ILE A 342 -21.36 -1.44 -2.70
CA ILE A 342 -21.49 -2.91 -2.67
C ILE A 342 -20.94 -3.48 -1.35
N LEU A 343 -19.80 -2.95 -0.87
CA LEU A 343 -19.23 -3.36 0.42
C LEU A 343 -20.21 -3.15 1.57
N PHE A 344 -20.94 -2.03 1.60
CA PHE A 344 -21.93 -1.79 2.66
C PHE A 344 -23.03 -2.86 2.69
N GLY A 345 -23.49 -3.32 1.52
CA GLY A 345 -24.44 -4.44 1.45
C GLY A 345 -23.89 -5.71 2.08
N LEU A 346 -22.69 -6.13 1.68
CA LEU A 346 -22.05 -7.35 2.18
C LEU A 346 -21.71 -7.25 3.67
N VAL A 347 -21.16 -6.12 4.10
CA VAL A 347 -20.78 -5.86 5.49
C VAL A 347 -22.01 -5.78 6.40
N LYS A 348 -23.12 -5.19 5.94
CA LYS A 348 -24.39 -5.19 6.67
C LYS A 348 -24.93 -6.59 6.85
N ASP A 349 -24.85 -7.44 5.82
CA ASP A 349 -25.30 -8.82 5.95
C ASP A 349 -24.42 -9.62 6.91
N ILE A 350 -23.11 -9.43 6.89
CA ILE A 350 -22.19 -10.12 7.79
C ILE A 350 -22.33 -9.66 9.24
N SER A 351 -22.60 -8.37 9.48
CA SER A 351 -22.82 -7.85 10.83
C SER A 351 -24.01 -8.52 11.54
N ARG A 352 -24.95 -9.11 10.79
CA ARG A 352 -26.07 -9.88 11.36
C ARG A 352 -25.60 -11.21 11.97
N PHE A 353 -24.59 -11.85 11.37
CA PHE A 353 -24.09 -13.16 11.79
C PHE A 353 -22.83 -13.07 12.68
N ARG A 354 -21.90 -12.17 12.36
CA ARG A 354 -20.65 -11.92 13.09
C ARG A 354 -20.82 -10.79 14.12
N LYS A 355 -21.40 -11.09 15.28
CA LYS A 355 -21.59 -10.11 16.37
C LYS A 355 -20.29 -9.65 17.05
N ASP A 356 -19.22 -10.41 16.87
CA ASP A 356 -17.87 -10.11 17.31
C ASP A 356 -17.13 -9.11 16.41
N LEU A 357 -17.52 -9.00 15.13
CA LEU A 357 -16.89 -8.08 14.18
C LEU A 357 -17.32 -6.63 14.45
N LYS A 358 -16.34 -5.76 14.70
CA LYS A 358 -16.55 -4.30 14.80
C LYS A 358 -16.48 -3.65 13.43
N ILE A 359 -17.43 -2.77 13.13
CA ILE A 359 -17.50 -2.05 11.85
C ILE A 359 -17.48 -0.56 12.13
N ILE A 360 -16.52 0.14 11.54
CA ILE A 360 -16.36 1.59 11.71
C ILE A 360 -16.48 2.22 10.33
N ILE A 361 -17.42 3.15 10.19
CA ILE A 361 -17.67 3.87 8.94
C ILE A 361 -17.13 5.27 9.14
N SER A 362 -16.00 5.57 8.53
CA SER A 362 -15.35 6.88 8.66
C SER A 362 -15.72 7.77 7.47
N SER A 363 -16.19 8.98 7.77
CA SER A 363 -16.65 9.96 6.78
C SER A 363 -16.23 11.38 7.17
N ALA A 364 -16.03 12.24 6.17
CA ALA A 364 -15.72 13.66 6.35
C ALA A 364 -16.95 14.57 6.21
N THR A 365 -18.10 14.05 5.77
CA THR A 365 -19.28 14.84 5.39
C THR A 365 -20.48 14.62 6.30
N LEU A 366 -21.43 15.56 6.27
CA LEU A 366 -22.69 15.56 7.04
C LEU A 366 -23.68 14.44 6.69
N ASP A 367 -23.46 13.65 5.64
CA ASP A 367 -24.33 12.52 5.26
C ASP A 367 -24.27 11.31 6.25
N ALA A 368 -23.82 11.53 7.48
CA ALA A 368 -23.71 10.52 8.53
C ALA A 368 -25.06 9.90 8.90
N ASP A 369 -26.14 10.67 8.85
CA ASP A 369 -27.50 10.20 9.15
C ASP A 369 -27.93 9.08 8.20
N LYS A 370 -27.62 9.20 6.91
CA LYS A 370 -27.93 8.16 5.91
C LYS A 370 -27.17 6.86 6.20
N PHE A 371 -25.94 6.95 6.68
CA PHE A 371 -25.16 5.77 7.08
C PHE A 371 -25.71 5.17 8.37
N SER A 372 -26.08 6.00 9.35
CA SER A 372 -26.72 5.55 10.58
C SER A 372 -28.02 4.79 10.29
N ASP A 373 -28.91 5.38 9.48
CA ASP A 373 -30.17 4.77 9.07
C ASP A 373 -29.94 3.46 8.30
N TYR A 374 -28.97 3.45 7.38
CA TYR A 374 -28.63 2.24 6.64
C TYR A 374 -28.11 1.13 7.55
N PHE A 375 -27.37 1.44 8.61
CA PHE A 375 -26.87 0.48 9.60
C PHE A 375 -27.76 0.36 10.84
N ASP A 376 -29.08 0.40 10.62
CA ASP A 376 -30.12 0.10 11.62
C ASP A 376 -30.05 1.03 12.86
N GLY A 377 -29.77 2.32 12.64
CA GLY A 377 -29.68 3.33 13.70
C GLY A 377 -28.33 3.33 14.42
N ALA A 378 -27.24 2.99 13.74
CA ALA A 378 -25.90 2.98 14.32
C ALA A 378 -25.52 4.37 14.86
N PRO A 379 -24.92 4.48 16.06
CA PRO A 379 -24.58 5.77 16.64
C PRO A 379 -23.57 6.53 15.78
N ILE A 380 -23.74 7.85 15.77
CA ILE A 380 -22.85 8.79 15.08
C ILE A 380 -21.96 9.46 16.11
N PHE A 381 -20.65 9.29 15.97
CA PHE A 381 -19.64 10.00 16.74
C PHE A 381 -19.10 11.17 15.92
N THR A 382 -19.32 12.41 16.38
CA THR A 382 -18.81 13.61 15.71
C THR A 382 -17.80 14.30 16.63
N GLY A 383 -16.57 14.49 16.15
CA GLY A 383 -15.49 15.13 16.92
C GLY A 383 -15.65 16.65 17.12
N ARG A 384 -16.87 17.18 17.10
CA ARG A 384 -17.14 18.58 17.47
C ARG A 384 -17.52 18.60 18.94
N LEU A 385 -16.78 19.38 19.72
CA LEU A 385 -17.20 19.81 21.05
C LEU A 385 -18.65 20.31 20.93
N ALA A 386 -19.57 19.67 21.63
CA ALA A 386 -20.87 20.28 21.90
C ALA A 386 -20.59 21.56 22.69
N GLY A 387 -20.63 22.69 22.01
CA GLY A 387 -20.53 24.03 22.59
C GLY A 387 -21.86 24.48 23.16
#